data_AF-E8T6V9-F1
#
_entry.id   AF-E8T6V9-F1
#
_cell.length_a   1.000
_cell.length_b   1.000
_cell.length_c   1.000
_cell.angle_alpha   90.00
_cell.angle_beta   90.00
_cell.angle_gamma   90.00
#
_symmetry.space_group_name_H-M   'P 1'
#
loop_
_entity.id
_entity.type
_entity.pdbx_description
1 polymer ?
#
loop_
_entity_poly.entity_id
_entity_poly.type
_entity_poly.pdbx_seq_one_letter_code
_entity_poly.pdbx_strand_id
1 'polypeptide(L)'
;MAVKMSRTKLLRTLRNFEGKCDVARELRRELRKKRLSPEEALKRLLVAQTVETPKKQSSPSEGTLLQLGEWKVFVEEVDEVRVHPRPEDFRPEVWVNRKNKTARVRVYAGKYESTNHLNRLTYELDAKPTENGFAVLVRYTLYRSGLDFGRWREFSYLAGYDDGSSFVERVSPQVQTVEEALEWLKPAEVKKAEREGRRVYRQGDVFFVELKSKRKKITDYSLPENHRAVVGDDGTVKVVHHEHSVLILPHPHFKPVVRKVIEGRRVRRVWD
;
A
#
# COMPACT_ATOMS: atom_id res chain seq x y z
N MET A 1 -7.65 -32.50 -19.59
CA MET A 1 -6.91 -32.77 -20.85
C MET A 1 -5.42 -32.69 -20.57
N ALA A 2 -4.64 -33.73 -20.90
CA ALA A 2 -3.18 -33.69 -20.72
C ALA A 2 -2.53 -32.89 -21.86
N VAL A 3 -1.80 -31.82 -21.53
CA VAL A 3 -1.05 -31.03 -22.51
C VAL A 3 0.17 -31.83 -22.95
N LYS A 4 0.16 -32.34 -24.19
CA LYS A 4 1.36 -32.97 -24.79
C LYS A 4 2.37 -31.89 -25.15
N MET A 5 3.57 -31.98 -24.60
CA MET A 5 4.66 -31.04 -24.89
C MET A 5 5.85 -31.79 -25.50
N SER A 6 6.38 -31.27 -26.62
CA SER A 6 7.51 -31.91 -27.30
C SER A 6 8.79 -31.84 -26.44
N ARG A 7 9.67 -32.84 -26.60
CA ARG A 7 10.95 -32.92 -25.85
C ARG A 7 11.78 -31.64 -25.98
N THR A 8 11.87 -31.10 -27.20
CA THR A 8 12.62 -29.86 -27.49
C THR A 8 12.03 -28.65 -26.74
N LYS A 9 10.70 -28.54 -26.72
CA LYS A 9 10.01 -27.46 -26.00
C LYS A 9 10.22 -27.57 -24.49
N LEU A 10 10.15 -28.79 -23.93
CA LEU A 10 10.41 -29.04 -22.52
C LEU A 10 11.87 -28.75 -22.11
N LEU A 11 12.84 -29.13 -22.94
CA LEU A 11 14.25 -28.82 -22.69
C LEU A 11 14.53 -27.31 -22.68
N ARG A 12 13.82 -26.53 -23.51
CA ARG A 12 13.90 -25.05 -23.51
C ARG A 12 13.25 -24.48 -22.26
N THR A 13 12.08 -24.97 -21.87
CA THR A 13 11.41 -24.59 -20.63
C THR A 13 12.32 -24.84 -19.42
N LEU A 14 12.84 -26.06 -19.27
CA LEU A 14 13.72 -26.43 -18.15
C LEU A 14 14.99 -25.57 -18.09
N ARG A 15 15.60 -25.23 -19.24
CA ARG A 15 16.75 -24.31 -19.29
C ARG A 15 16.45 -22.97 -18.63
N ASN A 16 15.25 -22.43 -18.83
CA ASN A 16 14.85 -21.15 -18.22
C ASN A 16 14.63 -21.26 -16.70
N PHE A 17 14.45 -22.49 -16.18
CA PHE A 17 14.26 -22.76 -14.76
C PHE A 17 15.54 -23.22 -14.03
N GLU A 18 16.63 -23.57 -14.73
CA GLU A 18 17.89 -24.04 -14.13
C GLU A 18 18.56 -23.04 -13.17
N GLY A 19 18.28 -21.74 -13.35
CA GLY A 19 18.74 -20.68 -12.45
C GLY A 19 17.80 -20.43 -11.26
N LYS A 20 16.70 -21.19 -11.14
CA LYS A 20 15.65 -21.00 -10.13
C LYS A 20 15.41 -22.22 -9.26
N CYS A 21 15.71 -23.43 -9.75
CA CYS A 21 15.43 -24.68 -9.06
C CYS A 21 16.38 -25.78 -9.55
N ASP A 22 17.05 -26.48 -8.62
CA ASP A 22 17.98 -27.57 -8.94
C ASP A 22 17.29 -28.78 -9.58
N VAL A 23 16.00 -29.01 -9.26
CA VAL A 23 15.18 -30.06 -9.88
C VAL A 23 15.07 -29.84 -11.39
N ALA A 24 14.98 -28.60 -11.87
CA ALA A 24 14.91 -28.32 -13.31
C ALA A 24 16.21 -28.71 -14.04
N ARG A 25 17.36 -28.55 -13.39
CA ARG A 25 18.69 -28.94 -13.91
C ARG A 25 18.82 -30.45 -14.01
N GLU A 26 18.39 -31.17 -12.97
CA GLU A 26 18.39 -32.63 -12.95
C GLU A 26 17.43 -33.21 -14.00
N LEU A 27 16.19 -32.73 -14.06
CA LEU A 27 15.21 -33.20 -15.06
C LEU A 27 15.69 -32.98 -16.49
N ARG A 28 16.38 -31.86 -16.76
CA ARG A 28 16.95 -31.61 -18.08
C ARG A 28 18.08 -32.56 -18.42
N ARG A 29 18.95 -32.88 -17.45
CA ARG A 29 20.03 -33.87 -17.61
C ARG A 29 19.47 -35.26 -17.94
N GLU A 30 18.45 -35.70 -17.20
CA GLU A 30 17.81 -37.00 -17.43
C GLU A 30 17.04 -37.05 -18.77
N LEU A 31 16.37 -35.96 -19.15
CA LEU A 31 15.75 -35.82 -20.47
C LEU A 31 16.78 -35.81 -21.61
N ARG A 32 17.98 -35.27 -21.44
CA ARG A 32 19.04 -35.33 -22.47
C ARG A 32 19.58 -36.75 -22.63
N LYS A 33 19.73 -37.48 -21.53
CA LYS A 33 20.18 -38.88 -21.49
C LYS A 33 19.11 -39.89 -21.95
N LYS A 34 17.92 -39.42 -22.36
CA LYS A 34 16.75 -40.25 -22.71
C LYS A 34 16.27 -41.19 -21.60
N ARG A 35 16.61 -40.90 -20.34
CA ARG A 35 16.23 -41.69 -19.16
C ARG A 35 14.84 -41.34 -18.63
N LEU A 36 14.29 -40.22 -19.07
CA LEU A 36 12.96 -39.74 -18.69
C LEU A 36 12.14 -39.40 -19.94
N SER A 37 10.83 -39.69 -19.90
CA SER A 37 9.88 -39.25 -20.93
C SER A 37 9.53 -37.77 -20.72
N PRO A 38 9.14 -37.02 -21.77
CA PRO A 38 8.71 -35.63 -21.61
C PRO A 38 7.52 -35.46 -20.66
N GLU A 39 6.58 -36.41 -20.68
CA GLU A 39 5.38 -36.36 -19.83
C GLU A 39 5.75 -36.56 -18.35
N GLU A 40 6.67 -37.48 -18.06
CA GLU A 40 7.09 -37.74 -16.68
C GLU A 40 7.97 -36.62 -16.13
N ALA A 41 8.83 -36.04 -16.95
CA ALA A 41 9.59 -34.85 -16.59
C ALA A 41 8.68 -33.64 -16.30
N LEU A 42 7.60 -33.47 -17.08
CA LEU A 42 6.62 -32.41 -16.84
C LEU A 42 5.85 -32.65 -15.54
N LYS A 43 5.42 -33.89 -15.26
CA LYS A 43 4.77 -34.25 -13.99
C LYS A 43 5.68 -33.94 -12.80
N ARG A 44 6.96 -34.34 -12.86
CA ARG A 44 7.93 -34.07 -11.79
C ARG A 44 8.19 -32.58 -11.61
N LEU A 45 8.27 -31.82 -12.70
CA LEU A 45 8.40 -30.36 -12.64
C LEU A 45 7.18 -29.70 -12.00
N LEU A 46 5.96 -30.16 -12.31
CA LEU A 46 4.73 -29.65 -11.71
C LEU A 46 4.65 -29.99 -10.21
N VAL A 47 5.03 -31.22 -9.83
CA VAL A 47 5.13 -31.63 -8.43
C VAL A 47 6.16 -30.76 -7.70
N ALA A 48 7.34 -30.55 -8.29
CA ALA A 48 8.36 -29.66 -7.73
C ALA A 48 7.83 -28.23 -7.58
N GLN A 49 7.08 -27.69 -8.55
CA GLN A 49 6.45 -26.38 -8.42
C GLN A 49 5.39 -26.31 -7.32
N THR A 50 4.68 -27.41 -7.05
CA THR A 50 3.69 -27.48 -5.95
C THR A 50 4.33 -27.68 -4.58
N VAL A 51 5.48 -28.36 -4.50
CA VAL A 51 6.22 -28.63 -3.25
C VAL A 51 7.20 -27.50 -2.92
N GLU A 52 7.74 -26.80 -3.91
CA GLU A 52 8.57 -25.58 -3.80
C GLU A 52 7.76 -24.27 -3.81
N THR A 53 6.43 -24.33 -3.83
CA THR A 53 5.66 -23.36 -3.04
C THR A 53 5.48 -23.95 -1.65
N PRO A 54 6.49 -23.86 -0.75
CA PRO A 54 6.09 -23.82 0.64
C PRO A 54 5.08 -22.68 0.72
N LYS A 55 3.93 -22.91 1.37
CA LYS A 55 3.45 -21.84 2.23
C LYS A 55 4.68 -21.54 3.08
N LYS A 56 5.46 -20.53 2.69
CA LYS A 56 6.47 -19.97 3.57
C LYS A 56 5.65 -19.60 4.79
N GLN A 57 5.65 -20.47 5.81
CA GLN A 57 6.04 -20.00 7.12
C GLN A 57 7.41 -19.37 6.86
N SER A 58 7.39 -18.13 6.38
CA SER A 58 8.54 -17.27 6.50
C SER A 58 8.83 -17.35 7.98
N SER A 59 10.05 -17.77 8.31
CA SER A 59 10.68 -17.36 9.56
C SER A 59 10.22 -15.91 9.80
N PRO A 60 9.66 -15.58 10.99
CA PRO A 60 9.03 -14.28 11.22
C PRO A 60 9.97 -13.23 10.65
N SER A 61 9.56 -12.59 9.56
CA SER A 61 10.34 -11.58 8.90
C SER A 61 10.73 -10.57 9.97
N GLU A 62 12.00 -10.18 10.00
CA GLU A 62 12.47 -9.14 10.91
C GLU A 62 11.49 -7.97 10.79
N GLY A 63 10.86 -7.63 11.91
CA GLY A 63 9.75 -6.70 11.91
C GLY A 63 9.76 -5.92 13.20
N THR A 64 9.34 -4.66 13.12
CA THR A 64 9.37 -3.74 14.23
C THR A 64 7.96 -3.61 14.80
N LEU A 65 7.78 -3.91 16.09
CA LEU A 65 6.51 -3.65 16.78
C LEU A 65 6.51 -2.22 17.35
N LEU A 66 5.57 -1.40 16.88
CA LEU A 66 5.35 -0.03 17.34
C LEU A 66 4.10 0.03 18.22
N GLN A 67 4.18 0.77 19.33
CA GLN A 67 3.03 1.12 20.16
C GLN A 67 2.63 2.56 19.86
N LEU A 68 1.47 2.77 19.22
CA LEU A 68 0.97 4.08 18.76
C LEU A 68 -0.37 4.38 19.43
N GLY A 69 -0.33 5.00 20.60
CA GLY A 69 -1.52 5.14 21.45
C GLY A 69 -2.03 3.77 21.90
N GLU A 70 -3.30 3.46 21.60
CA GLU A 70 -3.90 2.15 21.86
C GLU A 70 -3.50 1.06 20.83
N TRP A 71 -2.89 1.45 19.71
CA TRP A 71 -2.60 0.53 18.60
C TRP A 71 -1.25 -0.16 18.74
N LYS A 72 -1.25 -1.47 18.47
CA LYS A 72 -0.04 -2.28 18.27
C LYS A 72 0.19 -2.49 16.78
N VAL A 73 1.17 -1.81 16.19
CA VAL A 73 1.44 -1.83 14.75
C VAL A 73 2.71 -2.62 14.49
N PHE A 74 2.59 -3.77 13.82
CA PHE A 74 3.73 -4.57 13.39
C PHE A 74 4.16 -4.15 11.99
N VAL A 75 5.33 -3.57 11.85
CA VAL A 75 5.92 -3.24 10.56
C VAL A 75 6.70 -4.46 10.06
N GLU A 76 6.17 -5.11 9.03
CA GLU A 76 6.71 -6.31 8.41
C GLU A 76 7.63 -5.92 7.25
N GLU A 77 8.93 -6.20 7.36
CA GLU A 77 9.85 -6.04 6.24
C GLU A 77 9.73 -7.23 5.28
N VAL A 78 9.57 -6.95 3.99
CA VAL A 78 9.48 -7.97 2.96
C VAL A 78 10.63 -7.83 1.98
N ASP A 79 11.54 -8.79 2.06
CA ASP A 79 12.57 -9.07 1.07
C ASP A 79 11.95 -9.77 -0.14
N GLU A 80 11.46 -8.98 -1.10
CA GLU A 80 10.95 -9.51 -2.37
C GLU A 80 11.84 -9.09 -3.54
N VAL A 81 12.35 -10.09 -4.28
CA VAL A 81 13.13 -9.88 -5.50
C VAL A 81 12.19 -9.63 -6.67
N ARG A 82 12.07 -8.38 -7.13
CA ARG A 82 11.17 -7.99 -8.24
C ARG A 82 11.89 -7.57 -9.51
N VAL A 83 11.57 -8.17 -10.66
CA VAL A 83 12.21 -7.82 -11.93
C VAL A 83 11.78 -6.46 -12.46
N HIS A 84 12.71 -5.50 -12.52
CA HIS A 84 12.46 -4.10 -12.96
C HIS A 84 11.35 -3.36 -12.19
N PRO A 85 11.48 -3.19 -10.87
CA PRO A 85 10.40 -2.64 -10.07
C PRO A 85 10.23 -1.15 -10.35
N ARG A 86 8.98 -0.71 -10.41
CA ARG A 86 8.57 0.70 -10.46
C ARG A 86 8.31 1.20 -9.04
N PRO A 87 8.38 2.51 -8.75
CA PRO A 87 8.06 3.04 -7.42
C PRO A 87 6.68 2.61 -6.88
N GLU A 88 5.72 2.39 -7.78
CA GLU A 88 4.36 1.96 -7.46
C GLU A 88 4.31 0.51 -6.95
N ASP A 89 5.32 -0.30 -7.28
CA ASP A 89 5.45 -1.68 -6.84
C ASP A 89 5.81 -1.79 -5.34
N PHE A 90 6.38 -0.72 -4.77
CA PHE A 90 6.82 -0.64 -3.37
C PHE A 90 5.81 0.04 -2.44
N ARG A 91 4.57 0.20 -2.91
CA ARG A 91 3.50 0.78 -2.11
C ARG A 91 3.25 -0.07 -0.86
N PRO A 92 3.33 0.50 0.36
CA PRO A 92 3.06 -0.25 1.58
C PRO A 92 1.65 -0.87 1.56
N GLU A 93 1.52 -2.03 2.19
CA GLU A 93 0.23 -2.67 2.41
C GLU A 93 -0.14 -2.54 3.89
N VAL A 94 -1.41 -2.20 4.19
CA VAL A 94 -1.90 -2.04 5.56
C VAL A 94 -3.03 -3.02 5.81
N TRP A 95 -2.94 -3.74 6.92
CA TRP A 95 -4.02 -4.59 7.43
C TRP A 95 -4.30 -4.24 8.88
N VAL A 96 -5.57 -4.27 9.25
CA VAL A 96 -6.05 -3.73 10.53
C VAL A 96 -7.02 -4.72 11.14
N ASN A 97 -6.78 -5.12 12.39
CA ASN A 97 -7.74 -5.81 13.23
C ASN A 97 -8.29 -4.81 14.27
N ARG A 98 -9.51 -4.33 14.02
CA ARG A 98 -10.14 -3.28 14.84
C ARG A 98 -10.48 -3.76 16.25
N LYS A 99 -10.88 -5.03 16.38
CA LYS A 99 -11.30 -5.62 17.65
C LYS A 99 -10.16 -5.65 18.65
N ASN A 100 -8.95 -5.97 18.18
CA ASN A 100 -7.77 -6.11 19.03
C ASN A 100 -6.85 -4.90 18.99
N LYS A 101 -7.22 -3.83 18.27
CA LYS A 101 -6.39 -2.64 18.03
C LYS A 101 -4.97 -3.00 17.56
N THR A 102 -4.88 -3.98 16.66
CA THR A 102 -3.61 -4.38 16.05
C THR A 102 -3.61 -4.07 14.57
N ALA A 103 -2.43 -3.76 14.03
CA ALA A 103 -2.25 -3.57 12.61
C ALA A 103 -0.94 -4.17 12.12
N ARG A 104 -0.89 -4.47 10.83
CA ARG A 104 0.32 -4.85 10.12
C ARG A 104 0.55 -3.88 8.98
N VAL A 105 1.75 -3.33 8.89
CA VAL A 105 2.18 -2.50 7.76
C VAL A 105 3.33 -3.22 7.08
N ARG A 106 3.13 -3.66 5.85
CA ARG A 106 4.21 -4.30 5.07
C ARG A 106 4.97 -3.26 4.29
N VAL A 107 6.27 -3.23 4.51
CA VAL A 107 7.22 -2.38 3.80
C VAL A 107 8.18 -3.25 3.00
N TYR A 108 8.66 -2.73 1.89
CA TYR A 108 9.52 -3.47 0.98
C TYR A 108 10.96 -3.05 1.16
N ALA A 109 11.85 -4.02 1.32
CA ALA A 109 13.27 -3.78 1.43
C ALA A 109 14.05 -4.80 0.60
N GLY A 110 15.36 -4.60 0.53
CA GLY A 110 16.27 -5.61 0.02
C GLY A 110 17.02 -5.23 -1.25
N LYS A 111 17.79 -6.21 -1.75
CA LYS A 111 18.59 -6.12 -2.96
C LYS A 111 17.80 -6.69 -4.12
N TYR A 112 17.69 -5.93 -5.20
CA TYR A 112 17.15 -6.46 -6.44
C TYR A 112 18.27 -6.70 -7.46
N GLU A 113 18.48 -7.96 -7.78
CA GLU A 113 19.38 -8.41 -8.85
C GLU A 113 18.65 -8.34 -10.21
N SER A 114 19.01 -7.34 -11.00
CA SER A 114 18.85 -7.48 -12.46
C SER A 114 20.14 -8.07 -13.01
N THR A 115 20.06 -8.71 -14.18
CA THR A 115 21.20 -9.38 -14.83
C THR A 115 22.46 -8.52 -14.96
N ASN A 116 22.38 -7.20 -14.86
CA ASN A 116 23.52 -6.28 -14.96
C ASN A 116 23.60 -5.18 -13.87
N HIS A 117 22.73 -5.17 -12.83
CA HIS A 117 22.62 -4.02 -11.91
C HIS A 117 22.38 -4.44 -10.45
N LEU A 118 23.20 -3.89 -9.55
CA LEU A 118 22.98 -3.86 -8.10
C LEU A 118 22.01 -2.71 -7.78
N ASN A 119 20.80 -3.05 -7.36
CA ASN A 119 19.84 -2.08 -6.86
C ASN A 119 19.67 -2.31 -5.36
N ARG A 120 19.79 -1.24 -4.58
CA ARG A 120 19.57 -1.25 -3.13
C ARG A 120 18.33 -0.42 -2.83
N LEU A 121 17.36 -1.02 -2.15
CA LEU A 121 16.22 -0.33 -1.58
C LEU A 121 16.42 -0.25 -0.07
N THR A 122 16.42 0.97 0.46
CA THR A 122 16.37 1.23 1.90
C THR A 122 15.09 2.00 2.22
N TYR A 123 14.66 1.92 3.49
CA TYR A 123 13.52 2.69 3.96
C TYR A 123 13.81 3.35 5.32
N GLU A 124 13.12 4.45 5.56
CA GLU A 124 13.04 5.15 6.84
C GLU A 124 11.57 5.25 7.25
N LEU A 125 11.30 5.24 8.55
CA LEU A 125 9.96 5.28 9.11
C LEU A 125 9.81 6.45 10.08
N ASP A 126 8.65 7.11 10.00
CA ASP A 126 8.09 7.90 11.08
C ASP A 126 6.66 7.42 11.35
N ALA A 127 6.22 7.42 12.61
CA ALA A 127 4.93 6.87 12.98
C ALA A 127 4.32 7.62 14.16
N LYS A 128 3.01 7.88 14.07
CA LYS A 128 2.27 8.64 15.09
C LYS A 128 0.87 8.07 15.28
N PRO A 129 0.31 8.16 16.50
CA PRO A 129 -1.14 8.04 16.66
C PRO A 129 -1.84 9.19 15.92
N THR A 130 -3.03 8.92 15.40
CA THR A 130 -3.98 9.95 14.94
C THR A 130 -5.12 10.05 15.95
N GLU A 131 -6.05 11.00 15.73
CA GLU A 131 -7.24 11.12 16.57
C GLU A 131 -8.06 9.82 16.61
N ASN A 132 -8.15 9.11 15.48
CA ASN A 132 -9.00 7.92 15.33
C ASN A 132 -8.22 6.64 14.99
N GLY A 133 -6.89 6.64 15.10
CA GLY A 133 -6.07 5.54 14.64
C GLY A 133 -4.57 5.80 14.69
N PHE A 134 -3.89 5.51 13.57
CA PHE A 134 -2.45 5.67 13.44
C PHE A 134 -2.05 5.99 12.00
N ALA A 135 -0.89 6.62 11.84
CA ALA A 135 -0.26 6.86 10.56
C ALA A 135 1.24 6.52 10.63
N VAL A 136 1.75 5.97 9.53
CA VAL A 136 3.14 5.59 9.31
C VAL A 136 3.58 6.20 7.99
N LEU A 137 4.57 7.07 8.05
CA LEU A 137 5.28 7.56 6.88
C LEU A 137 6.41 6.57 6.56
N VAL A 138 6.40 6.04 5.35
CA VAL A 138 7.45 5.17 4.81
C VAL A 138 8.18 5.91 3.70
N ARG A 139 9.45 6.21 3.91
CA ARG A 139 10.31 6.89 2.93
C ARG A 139 11.26 5.88 2.33
N TYR A 140 11.23 5.73 1.01
CA TYR A 140 12.07 4.80 0.29
C TYR A 140 13.17 5.52 -0.47
N THR A 141 14.35 4.92 -0.47
CA THR A 141 15.48 5.33 -1.30
C THR A 141 15.88 4.15 -2.18
N LEU A 142 15.67 4.31 -3.49
CA LEU A 142 15.99 3.31 -4.50
C LEU A 142 17.22 3.75 -5.29
N TYR A 143 18.31 2.99 -5.14
CA TYR A 143 19.45 3.11 -6.04
C TYR A 143 19.21 2.26 -7.29
N ARG A 144 19.26 2.88 -8.47
CA ARG A 144 19.26 2.16 -9.74
C ARG A 144 20.62 2.26 -10.40
N SER A 145 21.42 1.19 -10.39
CA SER A 145 22.60 1.11 -11.26
C SER A 145 22.14 0.81 -12.70
N GLY A 146 22.79 1.42 -13.68
CA GLY A 146 22.47 1.40 -15.10
C GLY A 146 23.75 1.57 -15.91
N LEU A 147 23.77 1.18 -17.19
CA LEU A 147 24.94 1.38 -18.08
C LEU A 147 25.32 2.86 -18.24
N ASP A 148 24.37 3.79 -18.06
CA ASP A 148 24.58 5.23 -18.19
C ASP A 148 24.20 5.98 -16.89
N PHE A 149 25.02 5.85 -15.85
CA PHE A 149 24.95 6.59 -14.58
C PHE A 149 23.90 6.08 -13.57
N GLY A 150 24.38 5.61 -12.42
CA GLY A 150 23.52 5.25 -11.29
C GLY A 150 22.72 6.46 -10.81
N ARG A 151 21.39 6.31 -10.70
CA ARG A 151 20.50 7.38 -10.21
C ARG A 151 19.79 6.93 -8.95
N TRP A 152 19.85 7.77 -7.94
CA TRP A 152 19.00 7.66 -6.75
C TRP A 152 17.60 8.17 -7.07
N ARG A 153 16.60 7.44 -6.59
CA ARG A 153 15.20 7.87 -6.60
C ARG A 153 14.63 7.76 -5.21
N GLU A 154 13.97 8.82 -4.79
CA GLU A 154 13.29 8.89 -3.51
C GLU A 154 11.78 8.94 -3.74
N PHE A 155 11.03 8.26 -2.89
CA PHE A 155 9.58 8.34 -2.89
C PHE A 155 9.04 7.97 -1.51
N SER A 156 7.91 8.56 -1.14
CA SER A 156 7.36 8.43 0.20
C SER A 156 5.89 8.08 0.14
N TYR A 157 5.44 7.27 1.10
CA TYR A 157 4.05 6.90 1.28
C TYR A 157 3.61 7.15 2.72
N LEU A 158 2.47 7.82 2.90
CA LEU A 158 1.77 7.84 4.17
C LEU A 158 0.73 6.72 4.17
N ALA A 159 0.87 5.79 5.11
CA ALA A 159 0.02 4.63 5.24
C ALA A 159 -0.56 4.56 6.66
N GLY A 160 -1.77 4.06 6.83
CA GLY A 160 -2.34 3.98 8.17
C GLY A 160 -3.77 3.54 8.22
N TYR A 161 -4.36 3.76 9.38
CA TYR A 161 -5.78 3.58 9.64
C TYR A 161 -6.28 4.82 10.34
N ASP A 162 -7.30 5.46 9.78
CA ASP A 162 -7.91 6.64 10.36
C ASP A 162 -9.39 6.68 9.97
N ASP A 163 -10.22 7.17 10.89
CA ASP A 163 -11.66 7.34 10.69
C ASP A 163 -12.34 6.11 10.04
N GLY A 164 -12.13 4.93 10.65
CA GLY A 164 -12.84 3.72 10.21
C GLY A 164 -12.28 3.03 8.97
N SER A 165 -11.23 3.55 8.33
CA SER A 165 -10.71 2.97 7.08
C SER A 165 -9.17 2.98 7.00
N SER A 166 -8.60 1.99 6.30
CA SER A 166 -7.18 1.95 5.99
C SER A 166 -6.87 2.81 4.76
N PHE A 167 -5.74 3.50 4.77
CA PHE A 167 -5.31 4.34 3.65
C PHE A 167 -3.82 4.16 3.35
N VAL A 168 -3.45 4.43 2.09
CA VAL A 168 -2.06 4.51 1.64
C VAL A 168 -1.99 5.57 0.55
N GLU A 169 -1.27 6.65 0.77
CA GLU A 169 -1.17 7.79 -0.14
C GLU A 169 0.29 8.12 -0.44
N ARG A 170 0.59 8.44 -1.69
CA ARG A 170 1.94 8.89 -2.07
C ARG A 170 2.08 10.36 -1.69
N VAL A 171 3.19 10.70 -1.04
CA VAL A 171 3.52 12.08 -0.65
C VAL A 171 4.84 12.52 -1.29
N SER A 172 5.14 13.82 -1.19
CA SER A 172 6.43 14.34 -1.65
C SER A 172 7.60 13.60 -0.96
N PRO A 173 8.68 13.24 -1.68
CA PRO A 173 9.88 12.66 -1.06
C PRO A 173 10.56 13.60 -0.05
N GLN A 174 10.30 14.90 -0.15
CA GLN A 174 10.84 15.92 0.76
C GLN A 174 10.20 15.90 2.14
N VAL A 175 9.00 15.30 2.29
CA VAL A 175 8.31 15.18 3.57
C VAL A 175 9.05 14.21 4.48
N GLN A 176 9.36 14.64 5.69
CA GLN A 176 10.18 13.90 6.66
C GLN A 176 9.36 13.30 7.80
N THR A 177 8.19 13.89 8.11
CA THR A 177 7.35 13.48 9.24
C THR A 177 5.92 13.18 8.84
N VAL A 178 5.21 12.41 9.68
CA VAL A 178 3.78 12.13 9.54
C VAL A 178 2.97 13.43 9.55
N GLU A 179 3.31 14.39 10.40
CA GLU A 179 2.63 15.69 10.46
C GLU A 179 2.80 16.47 9.15
N GLU A 180 4.01 16.52 8.61
CA GLU A 180 4.28 17.14 7.31
C GLU A 180 3.53 16.43 6.17
N ALA A 181 3.43 15.10 6.21
CA ALA A 181 2.67 14.32 5.22
C ALA A 181 1.17 14.62 5.27
N LEU A 182 0.59 14.66 6.48
CA LEU A 182 -0.82 15.01 6.68
C LEU A 182 -1.10 16.44 6.21
N GLU A 183 -0.21 17.38 6.51
CA GLU A 183 -0.29 18.76 6.03
C GLU A 183 -0.13 18.84 4.51
N TRP A 184 0.77 18.06 3.91
CA TRP A 184 0.95 18.00 2.45
C TRP A 184 -0.32 17.50 1.74
N LEU A 185 -1.05 16.55 2.33
CA LEU A 185 -2.29 16.01 1.78
C LEU A 185 -3.48 16.98 1.84
N LYS A 186 -3.41 18.06 2.64
CA LYS A 186 -4.49 19.05 2.70
C LYS A 186 -4.59 19.86 1.40
N PRO A 187 -5.79 19.99 0.80
CA PRO A 187 -6.03 20.91 -0.31
C PRO A 187 -5.67 22.36 0.02
N ALA A 188 -5.25 23.13 -0.98
CA ALA A 188 -4.93 24.55 -0.80
C ALA A 188 -6.10 25.37 -0.21
N GLU A 189 -7.34 25.01 -0.55
CA GLU A 189 -8.55 25.64 0.00
C GLU A 189 -8.70 25.40 1.51
N VAL A 190 -8.34 24.20 1.99
CA VAL A 190 -8.34 23.86 3.42
C VAL A 190 -7.28 24.66 4.15
N LYS A 191 -6.04 24.67 3.65
CA LYS A 191 -4.94 25.47 4.25
C LYS A 191 -5.29 26.96 4.32
N LYS A 192 -5.95 27.48 3.27
CA LYS A 192 -6.44 28.86 3.27
C LYS A 192 -7.50 29.08 4.36
N ALA A 193 -8.42 28.13 4.56
CA ALA A 193 -9.43 28.23 5.60
C ALA A 193 -8.84 28.26 7.01
N GLU A 194 -7.91 27.35 7.30
CA GLU A 194 -7.23 27.27 8.60
C GLU A 194 -6.47 28.56 8.90
N ARG A 195 -5.73 29.11 7.92
CA ARG A 195 -5.05 30.42 8.08
C ARG A 195 -6.00 31.59 8.33
N GLU A 196 -7.23 31.51 7.85
CA GLU A 196 -8.28 32.51 8.10
C GLU A 196 -9.00 32.28 9.45
N GLY A 197 -8.59 31.28 10.23
CA GLY A 197 -9.23 30.91 11.50
C GLY A 197 -10.61 30.26 11.34
N ARG A 198 -10.94 29.77 10.13
CA ARG A 198 -12.21 29.08 9.87
C ARG A 198 -12.15 27.63 10.36
N ARG A 199 -13.27 27.10 10.85
CA ARG A 199 -13.32 25.70 11.27
C ARG A 199 -13.23 24.77 10.07
N VAL A 200 -12.46 23.70 10.25
CA VAL A 200 -12.32 22.62 9.28
C VAL A 200 -12.52 21.32 10.04
N TYR A 201 -13.41 20.48 9.50
CA TYR A 201 -13.60 19.11 9.96
C TYR A 201 -13.18 18.15 8.85
N ARG A 202 -12.85 16.90 9.20
CA ARG A 202 -12.43 15.88 8.25
C ARG A 202 -13.21 14.58 8.48
N GLN A 203 -13.57 13.91 7.40
CA GLN A 203 -14.07 12.54 7.38
C GLN A 203 -13.42 11.82 6.19
N GLY A 204 -12.60 10.81 6.45
CA GLY A 204 -11.81 10.12 5.43
C GLY A 204 -10.99 11.07 4.55
N ASP A 205 -11.38 11.18 3.28
CA ASP A 205 -10.69 11.96 2.24
C ASP A 205 -11.33 13.34 2.00
N VAL A 206 -12.39 13.64 2.76
CA VAL A 206 -13.24 14.81 2.59
C VAL A 206 -13.01 15.77 3.76
N PHE A 207 -12.77 17.03 3.42
CA PHE A 207 -12.69 18.13 4.37
C PHE A 207 -13.97 18.97 4.29
N PHE A 208 -14.52 19.35 5.43
CA PHE A 208 -15.69 20.22 5.54
C PHE A 208 -15.21 21.57 6.02
N VAL A 209 -15.15 22.52 5.10
CA VAL A 209 -14.63 23.87 5.34
C VAL A 209 -15.79 24.81 5.66
N GLU A 210 -15.73 25.48 6.81
CA GLU A 210 -16.73 26.46 7.22
C GLU A 210 -16.83 27.61 6.20
N LEU A 211 -18.06 27.95 5.82
CA LEU A 211 -18.33 29.04 4.88
C LEU A 211 -18.41 30.39 5.62
N LYS A 212 -17.82 31.43 5.03
CA LYS A 212 -17.94 32.81 5.55
C LYS A 212 -19.38 33.34 5.47
N SER A 213 -20.14 32.89 4.47
CA SER A 213 -21.53 33.31 4.27
C SER A 213 -22.48 32.20 4.69
N LYS A 214 -23.51 32.56 5.47
CA LYS A 214 -24.62 31.66 5.86
C LYS A 214 -25.65 31.44 4.74
N ARG A 215 -25.42 31.96 3.53
CA ARG A 215 -26.36 31.82 2.41
C ARG A 215 -26.40 30.40 1.83
N LYS A 216 -25.27 29.71 1.81
CA LYS A 216 -25.17 28.33 1.31
C LYS A 216 -25.10 27.35 2.46
N LYS A 217 -25.67 26.16 2.25
CA LYS A 217 -25.66 25.02 3.15
C LYS A 217 -24.95 23.84 2.50
N ILE A 218 -24.51 22.90 3.30
CA ILE A 218 -23.86 21.65 2.86
C ILE A 218 -24.75 20.85 1.90
N THR A 219 -26.07 20.91 2.08
CA THR A 219 -27.08 20.29 1.21
C THR A 219 -27.14 20.89 -0.20
N ASP A 220 -26.56 22.08 -0.41
CA ASP A 220 -26.49 22.72 -1.72
C ASP A 220 -25.31 22.19 -2.57
N TYR A 221 -24.49 21.31 -1.99
CA TYR A 221 -23.34 20.69 -2.65
C TYR A 221 -23.60 19.21 -2.90
N SER A 222 -23.14 18.71 -4.05
CA SER A 222 -23.02 17.27 -4.25
C SER A 222 -21.91 16.74 -3.36
N LEU A 223 -22.27 15.85 -2.42
CA LEU A 223 -21.30 15.23 -1.53
C LEU A 223 -20.56 14.10 -2.26
N PRO A 224 -19.23 14.03 -2.12
CA PRO A 224 -18.41 13.02 -2.79
C PRO A 224 -18.65 11.62 -2.20
N GLU A 225 -18.34 10.58 -2.98
CA GLU A 225 -18.12 9.22 -2.48
C GLU A 225 -19.26 8.64 -1.61
N ASN A 226 -20.52 8.89 -1.96
CA ASN A 226 -21.68 8.39 -1.20
C ASN A 226 -21.84 8.95 0.22
N HIS A 227 -21.17 10.07 0.54
CA HIS A 227 -21.45 10.79 1.78
C HIS A 227 -22.88 11.35 1.75
N ARG A 228 -23.55 11.33 2.90
CA ARG A 228 -24.89 11.92 3.07
C ARG A 228 -24.88 12.86 4.26
N ALA A 229 -25.43 14.06 4.07
CA ALA A 229 -25.65 15.01 5.16
C ALA A 229 -27.12 14.95 5.60
N VAL A 230 -27.34 14.75 6.89
CA VAL A 230 -28.65 14.82 7.53
C VAL A 230 -28.62 16.00 8.49
N VAL A 231 -29.48 16.99 8.23
CA VAL A 231 -29.62 18.18 9.10
C VAL A 231 -30.61 17.84 10.20
N GLY A 232 -30.21 18.00 11.46
CA GLY A 232 -31.07 17.83 12.62
C GLY A 232 -31.92 19.07 12.91
N ASP A 233 -32.97 18.90 13.70
CA ASP A 233 -33.86 20.00 14.11
C ASP A 233 -33.13 21.07 14.95
N ASP A 234 -32.05 20.68 15.64
CA ASP A 234 -31.15 21.55 16.40
C ASP A 234 -30.17 22.36 15.53
N GLY A 235 -30.23 22.16 14.21
CA GLY A 235 -29.36 22.80 13.23
C GLY A 235 -28.00 22.11 13.05
N THR A 236 -27.67 21.07 13.82
CA THR A 236 -26.45 20.28 13.60
C THR A 236 -26.56 19.46 12.33
N VAL A 237 -25.42 19.04 11.76
CA VAL A 237 -25.40 18.16 10.60
C VAL A 237 -24.62 16.89 10.91
N LYS A 238 -25.25 15.74 10.68
CA LYS A 238 -24.60 14.44 10.70
C LYS A 238 -24.17 14.09 9.28
N VAL A 239 -22.87 13.95 9.06
CA VAL A 239 -22.32 13.44 7.81
C VAL A 239 -22.02 11.96 7.97
N VAL A 240 -22.69 11.14 7.15
CA VAL A 240 -22.67 9.68 7.23
C VAL A 240 -22.00 9.11 5.99
N HIS A 241 -21.07 8.17 6.20
CA HIS A 241 -20.46 7.35 5.17
C HIS A 241 -20.24 5.93 5.71
N HIS A 242 -20.47 4.90 4.90
CA HIS A 242 -20.42 3.49 5.34
C HIS A 242 -19.02 3.01 5.76
N GLU A 243 -17.95 3.67 5.31
CA GLU A 243 -16.56 3.32 5.65
C GLU A 243 -15.98 4.18 6.80
N HIS A 244 -16.73 5.17 7.32
CA HIS A 244 -16.24 6.17 8.28
C HIS A 244 -17.14 6.31 9.50
N SER A 245 -16.58 6.82 10.60
CA SER A 245 -17.39 7.19 11.76
C SER A 245 -18.27 8.40 11.43
N VAL A 246 -19.43 8.53 12.08
CA VAL A 246 -20.32 9.68 11.83
C VAL A 246 -19.63 10.97 12.26
N LEU A 247 -19.51 11.93 11.33
CA LEU A 247 -19.00 13.26 11.62
C LEU A 247 -20.14 14.20 11.99
N ILE A 248 -19.99 14.94 13.08
CA ILE A 248 -20.96 15.94 13.53
C ILE A 248 -20.43 17.34 13.25
N LEU A 249 -21.16 18.10 12.43
CA LEU A 249 -20.90 19.51 12.18
C LEU A 249 -21.85 20.37 13.01
N PRO A 250 -21.38 21.47 13.62
CA PRO A 250 -22.17 22.29 14.54
C PRO A 250 -23.30 23.10 13.87
N HIS A 251 -23.27 23.26 12.54
CA HIS A 251 -24.29 23.96 11.76
C HIS A 251 -24.15 23.57 10.26
N PRO A 252 -25.07 23.95 9.35
CA PRO A 252 -25.05 23.42 7.98
C PRO A 252 -24.15 24.21 7.01
N HIS A 253 -23.39 25.20 7.46
CA HIS A 253 -22.67 26.13 6.58
C HIS A 253 -21.24 25.67 6.31
N PHE A 254 -21.11 24.50 5.68
CA PHE A 254 -19.84 23.90 5.31
C PHE A 254 -19.82 23.55 3.82
N LYS A 255 -18.65 23.68 3.21
CA LYS A 255 -18.37 23.22 1.85
C LYS A 255 -17.50 21.97 1.90
N PRO A 256 -17.88 20.88 1.21
CA PRO A 256 -17.01 19.71 1.05
C PRO A 256 -15.85 20.04 0.10
N VAL A 257 -14.64 19.65 0.48
CA VAL A 257 -13.42 19.77 -0.30
C VAL A 257 -12.70 18.43 -0.23
N VAL A 258 -12.58 17.75 -1.36
CA VAL A 258 -11.91 16.44 -1.44
C VAL A 258 -10.41 16.63 -1.54
N ARG A 259 -9.63 15.77 -0.88
CA ARG A 259 -8.18 15.72 -1.10
C ARG A 259 -7.87 15.45 -2.57
N LYS A 260 -6.81 16.05 -3.11
CA LYS A 260 -6.34 15.69 -4.44
C LYS A 260 -5.67 14.31 -4.35
N VAL A 261 -6.32 13.28 -4.88
CA VAL A 261 -5.72 11.95 -4.99
C VAL A 261 -4.68 12.01 -6.10
N ILE A 262 -3.39 12.03 -5.73
CA ILE A 262 -2.28 11.96 -6.69
C ILE A 262 -2.04 10.47 -6.95
N GLU A 263 -2.78 9.91 -7.91
CA GLU A 263 -2.62 8.55 -8.43
C GLU A 263 -2.43 7.46 -7.34
N GLY A 264 -3.37 7.34 -6.42
CA GLY A 264 -3.48 6.23 -5.48
C GLY A 264 -4.76 5.42 -5.73
N ARG A 265 -4.68 4.12 -6.05
CA ARG A 265 -5.86 3.24 -6.00
C ARG A 265 -6.25 3.01 -4.53
N ARG A 266 -7.52 3.12 -4.13
CA ARG A 266 -7.94 2.69 -2.78
C ARG A 266 -7.57 1.22 -2.53
N VAL A 267 -6.88 0.92 -1.44
CA VAL A 267 -6.61 -0.46 -1.02
C VAL A 267 -7.76 -0.90 -0.12
N ARG A 268 -8.71 -1.66 -0.67
CA ARG A 268 -9.73 -2.37 0.11
C ARG A 268 -9.20 -3.77 0.42
N ARG A 269 -8.50 -3.94 1.54
CA ARG A 269 -8.18 -5.28 2.09
C ARG A 269 -8.33 -5.25 3.61
N VAL A 270 -9.56 -5.48 4.08
CA VAL A 270 -9.84 -5.78 5.48
C VAL A 270 -9.61 -7.27 5.69
N TRP A 271 -8.89 -7.65 6.75
CA TRP A 271 -8.90 -9.03 7.25
C TRP A 271 -9.97 -9.10 8.34
N ASP A 272 -10.96 -9.96 8.15
CA ASP A 272 -11.89 -10.36 9.21
C ASP A 272 -11.26 -11.45 10.10
#